data_AF-I1QEI3-F1
#
_entry.id   AF-I1QEI3-F1
#
_cell.length_a   1.000
_cell.length_b   1.000
_cell.length_c   1.000
_cell.angle_alpha   90.00
_cell.angle_beta   90.00
_cell.angle_gamma   90.00
#
_symmetry.space_group_name_H-M   'P 1'
#
loop_
_entity.id
_entity.type
_entity.pdbx_description
1 polymer ?
#
loop_
_entity_poly.entity_id
_entity_poly.type
_entity_poly.pdbx_seq_one_letter_code
_entity_poly.pdbx_strand_id
1 'polypeptide(L)'
;MSSKATREDDADDSSSPEVEASSLITLRVKDSEGVRITRTMRTTDALDDLMDFYLGMVPADMDAAEGVFMHYCRRVTGDRTPADYDMEDGDEVSFFPDGTWTTPVTLTVTDNNGRRVTHTMRRLHILDILFDLYFAMLPSTAPREGVFIYHCRELSPKQTPEECNMKDGDEIAFSPFSKPSAFVTLTIRGNNNNGGGSVVVTRTMLRTQERLQDLIDLYFAMVSTDDERGEFDVTCCGRKVDIEKTPADYGMEDGDQLRLAPATERSRFVTINLVTMVGVKRAYTLRRTDELQGLMDLCLSREPASMYQNGCIFLYNGRRRVQGSETPD
;
A
#
# COMPACT_ATOMS: atom_id res chain seq x y z
N MET A 1 -96.26 25.40 -60.21
CA MET A 1 -94.98 26.12 -60.05
C MET A 1 -94.22 25.47 -58.88
N SER A 2 -92.96 25.10 -59.13
CA SER A 2 -91.82 24.87 -58.22
C SER A 2 -92.06 24.22 -56.85
N SER A 3 -91.58 22.98 -56.60
CA SER A 3 -90.23 22.65 -56.04
C SER A 3 -90.10 23.06 -54.55
N LYS A 4 -89.61 22.29 -53.56
CA LYS A 4 -88.78 21.07 -53.48
C LYS A 4 -88.62 20.69 -51.98
N ALA A 5 -88.45 19.39 -51.71
CA ALA A 5 -87.83 18.63 -50.58
C ALA A 5 -87.52 19.31 -49.21
N THR A 6 -87.57 18.60 -48.07
CA THR A 6 -86.50 17.73 -47.49
C THR A 6 -87.07 17.02 -46.23
N ARG A 7 -87.17 15.68 -46.14
CA ARG A 7 -86.24 14.67 -45.55
C ARG A 7 -85.87 14.88 -44.07
N GLU A 8 -86.36 14.00 -43.18
CA GLU A 8 -85.64 12.90 -42.46
C GLU A 8 -85.03 13.46 -41.15
N ASP A 9 -85.56 13.08 -39.98
CA ASP A 9 -85.24 11.88 -39.15
C ASP A 9 -84.04 12.10 -38.21
N ASP A 10 -84.06 11.35 -37.10
CA ASP A 10 -83.02 11.07 -36.09
C ASP A 10 -83.36 11.57 -34.67
N ALA A 11 -83.67 10.72 -33.66
CA ALA A 11 -82.90 9.56 -33.12
C ALA A 11 -81.57 10.03 -32.51
N ASP A 12 -81.06 9.56 -31.38
CA ASP A 12 -81.47 8.67 -30.30
C ASP A 12 -80.40 8.95 -29.23
N ASP A 13 -80.81 9.03 -27.98
CA ASP A 13 -79.95 9.32 -26.84
C ASP A 13 -79.19 8.03 -26.48
N SER A 14 -77.96 7.90 -26.95
CA SER A 14 -77.07 6.79 -26.60
C SER A 14 -75.79 7.33 -25.99
N SER A 15 -75.85 7.51 -24.67
CA SER A 15 -74.70 7.76 -23.81
C SER A 15 -73.70 6.60 -23.91
N SER A 16 -72.58 6.85 -24.58
CA SER A 16 -71.40 5.99 -24.55
C SER A 16 -70.69 6.15 -23.19
N PRO A 17 -70.06 5.09 -22.62
CA PRO A 17 -69.24 5.25 -21.43
C PRO A 17 -68.01 6.09 -21.80
N GLU A 18 -67.71 7.12 -20.99
CA GLU A 18 -66.44 7.84 -21.06
C GLU A 18 -65.30 6.85 -20.84
N VAL A 19 -64.68 6.43 -21.95
CA VAL A 19 -63.38 5.79 -21.95
C VAL A 19 -62.42 6.86 -21.41
N GLU A 20 -61.92 6.69 -20.18
CA GLU A 20 -60.84 7.53 -19.67
C GLU A 20 -59.74 7.56 -20.72
N ALA A 21 -59.48 8.75 -21.26
CA ALA A 21 -58.53 8.92 -22.34
C ALA A 21 -57.16 8.48 -21.83
N SER A 22 -56.68 7.33 -22.32
CA SER A 22 -55.33 6.82 -22.08
C SER A 22 -54.32 7.95 -22.29
N SER A 23 -53.78 8.49 -21.20
CA SER A 23 -52.83 9.59 -21.20
C SER A 23 -51.47 9.08 -21.67
N LEU A 24 -50.74 9.89 -22.44
CA LEU A 24 -49.37 9.58 -22.84
C LEU A 24 -48.41 10.10 -21.79
N ILE A 25 -47.45 9.26 -21.38
CA ILE A 25 -46.37 9.60 -20.46
C ILE A 25 -45.02 9.19 -21.07
N THR A 26 -43.96 9.89 -20.71
CA THR A 26 -42.59 9.63 -21.13
C THR A 26 -41.78 9.09 -19.97
N LEU A 27 -41.48 7.79 -20.00
CA LEU A 27 -40.69 7.12 -18.97
C LEU A 27 -39.21 7.11 -19.35
N ARG A 28 -38.35 7.12 -18.33
CA ARG A 28 -36.88 7.10 -18.47
C ARG A 28 -36.35 5.80 -17.89
N VAL A 29 -35.59 5.03 -18.66
CA VAL A 29 -34.88 3.87 -18.10
C VAL A 29 -33.44 4.27 -17.83
N LYS A 30 -33.03 4.06 -16.58
CA LYS A 30 -31.70 4.36 -16.09
C LYS A 30 -31.01 3.08 -15.64
N ASP A 31 -29.75 2.92 -16.04
CA ASP A 31 -28.87 1.93 -15.44
C ASP A 31 -27.69 2.61 -14.75
N SER A 32 -26.66 1.83 -14.43
CA SER A 32 -25.51 2.31 -13.70
C SER A 32 -24.67 3.35 -14.44
N GLU A 33 -24.79 3.45 -15.76
CA GLU A 33 -24.07 4.43 -16.56
C GLU A 33 -24.89 5.70 -16.81
N GLY A 34 -26.12 5.75 -16.32
CA GLY A 34 -27.02 6.89 -16.46
C GLY A 34 -28.29 6.56 -17.24
N VAL A 35 -28.98 7.59 -17.71
CA VAL A 35 -30.22 7.40 -18.47
C VAL A 35 -29.88 6.92 -19.86
N ARG A 36 -30.36 5.73 -20.20
CA ARG A 36 -30.06 5.07 -21.48
C ARG A 36 -31.11 5.33 -22.52
N ILE A 37 -32.39 5.37 -22.09
CA ILE A 37 -33.51 5.62 -23.00
C ILE A 37 -34.58 6.47 -22.37
N THR A 38 -35.36 7.11 -23.23
CA THR A 38 -36.65 7.71 -22.93
C THR A 38 -37.67 7.11 -23.88
N ARG A 39 -38.83 6.71 -23.39
CA ARG A 39 -39.91 6.18 -24.24
C ARG A 39 -41.25 6.76 -23.83
N THR A 40 -41.96 7.31 -24.81
CA THR A 40 -43.34 7.75 -24.64
C THR A 40 -44.28 6.60 -24.93
N MET A 41 -45.20 6.31 -24.00
CA MET A 41 -46.20 5.24 -24.09
C MET A 41 -47.48 5.66 -23.38
N ARG A 42 -48.59 4.95 -23.60
CA ARG A 42 -49.83 5.21 -22.86
C ARG A 42 -49.73 4.66 -21.45
N THR A 43 -50.44 5.29 -20.51
CA THR A 43 -50.59 4.79 -19.14
C THR A 43 -51.23 3.40 -19.04
N THR A 44 -51.90 2.96 -20.12
CA THR A 44 -52.52 1.64 -20.26
C THR A 44 -51.70 0.62 -21.05
N ASP A 45 -50.57 1.01 -21.64
CA ASP A 45 -49.72 0.09 -22.41
C ASP A 45 -48.93 -0.80 -21.45
N ALA A 46 -48.63 -2.04 -21.86
CA ALA A 46 -47.83 -2.97 -21.07
C ALA A 46 -46.36 -2.50 -20.98
N LEU A 47 -45.75 -2.63 -19.81
CA LEU A 47 -44.35 -2.23 -19.57
C LEU A 47 -43.34 -3.18 -20.24
N ASP A 48 -43.75 -4.35 -20.72
CA ASP A 48 -42.95 -5.24 -21.58
C ASP A 48 -42.40 -4.46 -22.78
N ASP A 49 -43.20 -3.60 -23.40
CA ASP A 49 -42.77 -2.76 -24.52
C ASP A 49 -41.56 -1.89 -24.15
N LEU A 50 -41.58 -1.28 -22.96
CA LEU A 50 -40.47 -0.47 -22.44
C LEU A 50 -39.23 -1.33 -22.16
N MET A 51 -39.43 -2.48 -21.51
CA MET A 51 -38.35 -3.39 -21.12
C MET A 51 -37.66 -4.00 -22.34
N ASP A 52 -38.42 -4.53 -23.30
CA ASP A 52 -37.90 -5.13 -24.53
C ASP A 52 -37.12 -4.11 -25.36
N PHE A 53 -37.57 -2.86 -25.41
CA PHE A 53 -36.87 -1.81 -26.13
C PHE A 53 -35.56 -1.40 -25.45
N TYR A 54 -35.53 -1.36 -24.12
CA TYR A 54 -34.28 -1.18 -23.40
C TYR A 54 -33.32 -2.36 -23.64
N LEU A 55 -33.78 -3.60 -23.44
CA LEU A 55 -32.97 -4.81 -23.58
C LEU A 55 -32.45 -5.00 -25.01
N GLY A 56 -33.23 -4.63 -26.03
CA GLY A 56 -32.79 -4.63 -27.43
C GLY A 56 -31.67 -3.63 -27.74
N MET A 57 -31.44 -2.63 -26.88
CA MET A 57 -30.34 -1.66 -27.01
C MET A 57 -29.13 -1.99 -26.11
N VAL A 58 -29.27 -2.93 -25.17
CA VAL A 58 -28.18 -3.37 -24.30
C VAL A 58 -27.23 -4.29 -25.08
N PRO A 59 -25.89 -4.07 -25.03
CA PRO A 59 -24.91 -4.96 -25.65
C PRO A 59 -25.08 -6.41 -25.19
N ALA A 60 -24.93 -7.36 -26.12
CA ALA A 60 -25.10 -8.81 -25.86
C ALA A 60 -24.15 -9.38 -24.79
N ASP A 61 -23.11 -8.64 -24.44
CA ASP A 61 -22.08 -9.01 -23.46
C ASP A 61 -22.55 -8.79 -22.01
N MET A 62 -23.67 -8.09 -21.80
CA MET A 62 -24.32 -8.01 -20.49
C MET A 62 -25.25 -9.22 -20.29
N ASP A 63 -25.11 -9.91 -19.15
CA ASP A 63 -26.07 -10.93 -18.67
C ASP A 63 -27.41 -10.26 -18.27
N ALA A 64 -28.07 -9.63 -19.23
CA ALA A 64 -29.34 -8.92 -19.04
C ALA A 64 -30.51 -9.89 -18.79
N ALA A 65 -30.30 -11.19 -19.00
CA ALA A 65 -31.30 -12.24 -18.83
C ALA A 65 -31.80 -12.40 -17.38
N GLU A 66 -31.02 -11.98 -16.38
CA GLU A 66 -31.41 -12.04 -14.95
C GLU A 66 -31.81 -10.68 -14.37
N GLY A 67 -31.83 -9.62 -15.19
CA GLY A 67 -32.01 -8.26 -14.71
C GLY A 67 -33.41 -7.96 -14.15
N VAL A 68 -33.48 -7.03 -13.18
CA VAL A 68 -34.74 -6.54 -12.60
C VAL A 68 -34.92 -5.05 -12.84
N PHE A 69 -36.16 -4.67 -13.20
CA PHE A 69 -36.60 -3.29 -13.31
C PHE A 69 -37.29 -2.86 -12.02
N MET A 70 -37.04 -1.63 -11.57
CA MET A 70 -37.57 -1.10 -10.31
C MET A 70 -38.11 0.32 -10.46
N HIS A 71 -39.23 0.62 -9.79
CA HIS A 71 -39.85 1.93 -9.67
C HIS A 71 -40.25 2.18 -8.22
N TYR A 72 -39.77 3.26 -7.58
CA TYR A 72 -39.95 3.55 -6.15
C TYR A 72 -39.87 2.30 -5.24
N CYS A 73 -38.78 1.53 -5.37
CA CYS A 73 -38.53 0.29 -4.61
C CYS A 73 -39.49 -0.88 -4.90
N ARG A 74 -40.39 -0.77 -5.87
CA ARG A 74 -41.24 -1.86 -6.35
C ARG A 74 -40.63 -2.47 -7.61
N ARG A 75 -40.61 -3.81 -7.67
CA ARG A 75 -40.24 -4.51 -8.89
C ARG A 75 -41.29 -4.22 -9.96
N VAL A 76 -40.83 -3.74 -11.10
CA VAL A 76 -41.65 -3.56 -12.29
C VAL A 76 -41.69 -4.88 -13.04
N THR A 77 -42.89 -5.31 -13.37
CA THR A 77 -43.17 -6.48 -14.21
C THR A 77 -43.78 -5.99 -15.51
N GLY A 78 -43.40 -6.59 -16.64
CA GLY A 78 -43.77 -6.04 -17.94
C GLY A 78 -45.20 -6.37 -18.39
N ASP A 79 -45.86 -7.34 -17.74
CA ASP A 79 -47.29 -7.63 -17.92
C ASP A 79 -48.21 -6.52 -17.37
N ARG A 80 -47.68 -5.62 -16.56
CA ARG A 80 -48.40 -4.49 -15.95
C ARG A 80 -48.21 -3.20 -16.71
N THR A 81 -49.05 -2.23 -16.41
CA THR A 81 -49.09 -0.92 -17.05
C THR A 81 -48.46 0.17 -16.16
N PRO A 82 -48.05 1.33 -16.71
CA PRO A 82 -47.61 2.45 -15.89
C PRO A 82 -48.63 2.89 -14.82
N ALA A 83 -49.93 2.84 -15.15
CA ALA A 83 -51.00 3.17 -14.21
C ALA A 83 -51.01 2.25 -12.98
N ASP A 84 -50.64 0.96 -13.12
CA ASP A 84 -50.57 0.01 -12.00
C ASP A 84 -49.47 0.35 -10.98
N TYR A 85 -48.53 1.22 -11.35
CA TYR A 85 -47.42 1.68 -10.52
C TYR A 85 -47.52 3.17 -10.15
N ASP A 86 -48.64 3.83 -10.47
CA ASP A 86 -48.85 5.27 -10.28
C ASP A 86 -47.74 6.11 -10.97
N MET A 87 -47.26 5.70 -12.14
CA MET A 87 -46.19 6.39 -12.87
C MET A 87 -46.69 7.66 -13.57
N GLU A 88 -45.94 8.75 -13.43
CA GLU A 88 -46.18 10.05 -14.05
C GLU A 88 -45.20 10.34 -15.21
N ASP A 89 -45.48 11.40 -15.98
CA ASP A 89 -44.58 11.84 -17.06
C ASP A 89 -43.21 12.24 -16.49
N GLY A 90 -42.15 11.65 -17.03
CA GLY A 90 -40.77 11.87 -16.61
C GLY A 90 -40.25 10.89 -15.54
N ASP A 91 -41.09 9.98 -15.04
CA ASP A 91 -40.68 9.01 -14.02
C ASP A 91 -39.57 8.06 -14.50
N GLU A 92 -38.78 7.61 -13.51
CA GLU A 92 -37.58 6.82 -13.72
C GLU A 92 -37.78 5.36 -13.33
N VAL A 93 -37.47 4.46 -14.26
CA VAL A 93 -37.36 3.03 -14.02
C VAL A 93 -35.88 2.64 -13.99
N SER A 94 -35.43 2.13 -12.85
CA SER A 94 -34.04 1.67 -12.68
C SER A 94 -33.89 0.21 -13.10
N PHE A 95 -32.88 -0.08 -13.93
CA PHE A 95 -32.53 -1.45 -14.31
C PHE A 95 -31.28 -1.96 -13.55
N PHE A 96 -31.38 -3.19 -13.03
CA PHE A 96 -30.35 -3.90 -12.29
C PHE A 96 -30.03 -5.22 -12.99
N PRO A 97 -28.94 -5.32 -13.78
CA PRO A 97 -28.65 -6.50 -14.60
C PRO A 97 -28.40 -7.78 -13.79
N ASP A 98 -27.93 -7.65 -12.54
CA ASP A 98 -27.61 -8.77 -11.64
C ASP A 98 -28.82 -9.36 -10.89
N GLY A 99 -30.02 -8.83 -11.11
CA GLY A 99 -31.25 -9.32 -10.49
C GLY A 99 -31.41 -9.01 -8.99
N THR A 100 -30.42 -8.38 -8.36
CA THR A 100 -30.43 -8.05 -6.94
C THR A 100 -30.63 -6.55 -6.73
N TRP A 101 -31.79 -6.17 -6.18
CA TRP A 101 -31.99 -4.80 -5.71
C TRP A 101 -31.18 -4.57 -4.42
N THR A 102 -29.88 -4.39 -4.57
CA THR A 102 -29.04 -3.95 -3.47
C THR A 102 -29.15 -2.43 -3.33
N THR A 103 -29.41 -1.96 -2.12
CA THR A 103 -29.29 -0.53 -1.82
C THR A 103 -27.87 -0.09 -2.15
N PRO A 104 -27.68 1.00 -2.92
CA PRO A 104 -26.35 1.48 -3.23
C PRO A 104 -25.62 1.86 -1.95
N VAL A 105 -24.29 1.87 -2.00
CA VAL A 105 -23.44 2.27 -0.89
C VAL A 105 -22.76 3.59 -1.22
N THR A 106 -22.80 4.52 -0.30
CA THR A 106 -21.96 5.70 -0.30
C THR A 106 -20.65 5.37 0.40
N LEU A 107 -19.54 5.45 -0.33
CA LEU A 107 -18.20 5.19 0.18
C LEU A 107 -17.37 6.46 0.13
N THR A 108 -16.47 6.62 1.10
CA THR A 108 -15.56 7.76 1.16
C THR A 108 -14.11 7.28 1.11
N VAL A 109 -13.37 7.69 0.08
CA VAL A 109 -11.90 7.55 0.05
C VAL A 109 -11.28 8.72 0.78
N THR A 110 -10.41 8.46 1.75
CA THR A 110 -9.64 9.46 2.50
C THR A 110 -8.15 9.22 2.34
N ASP A 111 -7.32 10.25 2.46
CA ASP A 111 -5.87 10.09 2.48
C ASP A 111 -5.20 10.74 3.70
N ASN A 112 -3.89 10.54 3.82
CA ASN A 112 -3.08 11.05 4.94
C ASN A 112 -3.04 12.60 5.02
N ASN A 113 -3.44 13.30 3.95
CA ASN A 113 -3.53 14.76 3.91
C ASN A 113 -4.94 15.27 4.25
N GLY A 114 -5.85 14.37 4.65
CA GLY A 114 -7.23 14.68 4.98
C GLY A 114 -8.11 14.96 3.76
N ARG A 115 -7.61 14.74 2.54
CA ARG A 115 -8.42 14.85 1.32
C ARG A 115 -9.42 13.71 1.30
N ARG A 116 -10.63 14.00 0.83
CA ARG A 116 -11.73 13.04 0.84
C ARG A 116 -12.57 13.14 -0.42
N VAL A 117 -12.92 11.98 -0.96
CA VAL A 117 -13.77 11.82 -2.13
C VAL A 117 -14.89 10.87 -1.75
N THR A 118 -16.13 11.33 -1.88
CA THR A 118 -17.31 10.52 -1.56
C THR A 118 -18.06 10.20 -2.84
N HIS A 119 -18.47 8.95 -2.98
CA HIS A 119 -19.19 8.48 -4.15
C HIS A 119 -20.22 7.43 -3.76
N THR A 120 -21.42 7.54 -4.34
CA THR A 120 -22.46 6.53 -4.21
C THR A 120 -22.39 5.59 -5.39
N MET A 121 -22.17 4.30 -5.13
CA MET A 121 -22.03 3.26 -6.14
C MET A 121 -22.85 2.02 -5.80
N ARG A 122 -23.09 1.16 -6.81
CA ARG A 122 -23.77 -0.12 -6.62
C ARG A 122 -22.86 -1.10 -5.89
N ARG A 123 -23.44 -2.03 -5.13
CA ARG A 123 -22.66 -3.00 -4.36
C ARG A 123 -21.87 -3.98 -5.21
N LEU A 124 -22.34 -4.27 -6.42
CA LEU A 124 -21.71 -5.20 -7.35
C LEU A 124 -20.84 -4.51 -8.41
N HIS A 125 -20.69 -3.17 -8.33
CA HIS A 125 -19.76 -2.45 -9.20
C HIS A 125 -18.34 -2.56 -8.70
N ILE A 126 -17.38 -2.67 -9.62
CA ILE A 126 -15.97 -2.69 -9.26
C ILE A 126 -15.53 -1.33 -8.71
N LEU A 127 -14.64 -1.35 -7.71
CA LEU A 127 -14.14 -0.18 -7.00
C LEU A 127 -13.27 0.74 -7.87
N ASP A 128 -12.83 0.27 -9.04
CA ASP A 128 -12.03 1.03 -10.02
C ASP A 128 -12.63 2.40 -10.34
N ILE A 129 -13.96 2.49 -10.50
CA ILE A 129 -14.66 3.76 -10.80
C ILE A 129 -14.45 4.79 -9.68
N LEU A 130 -14.51 4.36 -8.42
CA LEU A 130 -14.27 5.23 -7.26
C LEU A 130 -12.80 5.65 -7.18
N PHE A 131 -11.88 4.75 -7.50
CA PHE A 131 -10.44 5.03 -7.49
C PHE A 131 -10.05 6.00 -8.61
N ASP A 132 -10.58 5.83 -9.80
CA ASP A 132 -10.40 6.76 -10.93
C ASP A 132 -10.93 8.16 -10.59
N LEU A 133 -12.13 8.23 -10.01
CA LEU A 133 -12.71 9.50 -9.55
C LEU A 133 -11.81 10.17 -8.50
N TYR A 134 -11.26 9.40 -7.56
CA TYR A 134 -10.32 9.90 -6.58
C TYR A 134 -9.07 10.49 -7.25
N PHE A 135 -8.42 9.75 -8.15
CA PHE A 135 -7.21 10.23 -8.86
C PHE A 135 -7.47 11.42 -9.78
N ALA A 136 -8.66 11.51 -10.38
CA ALA A 136 -9.06 12.65 -11.20
C ALA A 136 -9.19 13.95 -10.39
N MET A 137 -9.59 13.85 -9.12
CA MET A 137 -9.72 14.99 -8.22
C MET A 137 -8.43 15.38 -7.49
N LEU A 138 -7.35 14.60 -7.66
CA LEU A 138 -6.07 14.93 -7.08
C LEU A 138 -5.36 16.10 -7.82
N PRO A 139 -4.70 17.02 -7.10
CA PRO A 139 -3.86 18.03 -7.72
C PRO A 139 -2.67 17.37 -8.45
N SER A 140 -2.11 18.06 -9.44
CA SER A 140 -1.00 17.53 -10.26
C SER A 140 0.24 17.13 -9.47
N THR A 141 0.42 17.72 -8.27
CA THR A 141 1.53 17.43 -7.34
C THR A 141 1.29 16.23 -6.43
N ALA A 142 0.09 15.63 -6.45
CA ALA A 142 -0.25 14.51 -5.58
C ALA A 142 0.32 13.18 -6.08
N PRO A 143 0.64 12.25 -5.16
CA PRO A 143 0.99 10.89 -5.53
C PRO A 143 -0.18 10.20 -6.24
N ARG A 144 0.10 9.60 -7.40
CA ARG A 144 -0.88 8.87 -8.24
C ARG A 144 -0.72 7.35 -8.17
N GLU A 145 0.15 6.88 -7.29
CA GLU A 145 0.45 5.47 -7.10
C GLU A 145 0.35 5.19 -5.60
N GLY A 146 -0.34 4.10 -5.22
CA GLY A 146 -0.58 3.73 -3.83
C GLY A 146 -1.51 2.54 -3.70
N VAL A 147 -1.84 2.21 -2.44
CA VAL A 147 -2.77 1.16 -2.08
C VAL A 147 -4.01 1.75 -1.42
N PHE A 148 -5.16 1.16 -1.73
CA PHE A 148 -6.41 1.43 -1.04
C PHE A 148 -6.59 0.38 0.05
N ILE A 149 -6.90 0.80 1.26
CA ILE A 149 -6.96 -0.03 2.45
C ILE A 149 -8.35 0.10 3.08
N TYR A 150 -8.98 -1.03 3.33
CA TYR A 150 -10.25 -1.12 4.05
C TYR A 150 -10.18 -2.24 5.08
N HIS A 151 -10.54 -1.95 6.34
CA HIS A 151 -10.37 -2.88 7.47
C HIS A 151 -8.99 -3.58 7.51
N CYS A 152 -7.92 -2.80 7.32
CA CYS A 152 -6.53 -3.29 7.29
C CYS A 152 -6.24 -4.31 6.17
N ARG A 153 -7.05 -4.36 5.12
CA ARG A 153 -6.81 -5.17 3.92
C ARG A 153 -6.61 -4.27 2.72
N GLU A 154 -5.62 -4.61 1.90
CA GLU A 154 -5.44 -4.00 0.60
C GLU A 154 -6.60 -4.40 -0.32
N LEU A 155 -7.19 -3.41 -0.97
CA LEU A 155 -8.27 -3.58 -1.94
C LEU A 155 -7.69 -3.69 -3.35
N SER A 156 -8.23 -4.63 -4.11
CA SER A 156 -8.03 -4.68 -5.56
C SER A 156 -9.09 -3.82 -6.27
N PRO A 157 -8.73 -3.07 -7.32
CA PRO A 157 -9.68 -2.25 -8.08
C PRO A 157 -10.80 -3.07 -8.72
N LYS A 158 -10.56 -4.36 -8.96
CA LYS A 158 -11.55 -5.29 -9.56
C LYS A 158 -12.56 -5.83 -8.55
N GLN A 159 -12.38 -5.56 -7.26
CA GLN A 159 -13.33 -6.02 -6.24
C GLN A 159 -14.56 -5.14 -6.20
N THR A 160 -15.65 -5.70 -5.69
CA THR A 160 -16.91 -4.99 -5.50
C THR A 160 -17.15 -4.67 -4.01
N PRO A 161 -17.92 -3.62 -3.67
CA PRO A 161 -18.31 -3.36 -2.29
C PRO A 161 -19.00 -4.55 -1.60
N GLU A 162 -19.76 -5.36 -2.34
CA GLU A 162 -20.38 -6.61 -1.90
C GLU A 162 -19.31 -7.60 -1.40
N GLU A 163 -18.33 -7.92 -2.25
CA GLU A 163 -17.23 -8.83 -1.94
C GLU A 163 -16.41 -8.36 -0.73
N CYS A 164 -16.28 -7.05 -0.57
CA CYS A 164 -15.57 -6.42 0.54
C CYS A 164 -16.44 -6.25 1.81
N ASN A 165 -17.73 -6.62 1.78
CA ASN A 165 -18.71 -6.37 2.85
C ASN A 165 -18.78 -4.91 3.30
N MET A 166 -18.64 -3.97 2.37
CA MET A 166 -18.74 -2.53 2.64
C MET A 166 -20.20 -2.12 2.88
N LYS A 167 -20.41 -1.18 3.78
CA LYS A 167 -21.70 -0.61 4.17
C LYS A 167 -21.79 0.85 3.74
N ASP A 168 -23.00 1.37 3.80
CA ASP A 168 -23.24 2.78 3.54
C ASP A 168 -22.53 3.66 4.57
N GLY A 169 -21.78 4.64 4.08
CA GLY A 169 -20.97 5.56 4.89
C GLY A 169 -19.57 5.05 5.24
N ASP A 170 -19.14 3.89 4.73
CA ASP A 170 -17.82 3.35 5.06
C ASP A 170 -16.67 4.13 4.41
N GLU A 171 -15.55 4.19 5.14
CA GLU A 171 -14.34 4.90 4.73
C GLU A 171 -13.25 3.93 4.25
N ILE A 172 -12.61 4.29 3.12
CA ILE A 172 -11.46 3.61 2.53
C ILE A 172 -10.25 4.55 2.69
N ALA A 173 -9.14 4.04 3.21
CA ALA A 173 -7.90 4.81 3.33
C ALA A 173 -7.02 4.61 2.10
N PHE A 174 -6.66 5.68 1.41
CA PHE A 174 -5.61 5.67 0.40
C PHE A 174 -4.26 5.96 1.06
N SER A 175 -3.37 4.96 1.01
CA SER A 175 -1.97 5.13 1.38
C SER A 175 -1.15 5.23 0.10
N PRO A 176 -0.62 6.42 -0.24
CA PRO A 176 0.29 6.54 -1.38
C PRO A 176 1.49 5.61 -1.17
N PHE A 177 1.97 4.99 -2.25
CA PHE A 177 3.33 4.46 -2.21
C PHE A 177 4.19 5.68 -1.96
N SER A 178 4.96 5.68 -0.89
CA SER A 178 6.06 6.61 -0.75
C SER A 178 6.89 6.42 -2.02
N LYS A 179 6.76 7.31 -3.02
CA LYS A 179 7.81 7.45 -4.03
C LYS A 179 9.01 7.77 -3.19
N PRO A 180 9.95 6.82 -3.02
CA PRO A 180 10.99 7.05 -2.05
C PRO A 180 11.73 8.27 -2.56
N SER A 181 11.89 9.27 -1.71
CA SER A 181 12.65 10.46 -2.08
C SER A 181 13.96 9.99 -2.73
N ALA A 182 14.34 10.62 -3.86
CA ALA A 182 15.58 10.30 -4.54
C ALA A 182 16.79 10.43 -3.58
N PHE A 183 16.61 11.21 -2.52
CA PHE A 183 17.52 11.37 -1.41
C PHE A 183 16.97 10.74 -0.14
N VAL A 184 17.86 10.19 0.68
CA VAL A 184 17.54 9.74 2.03
C VAL A 184 18.56 10.30 3.01
N THR A 185 18.11 10.78 4.15
CA THR A 185 18.95 11.30 5.22
C THR A 185 19.13 10.25 6.30
N LEU A 186 20.33 9.68 6.39
CA LEU A 186 20.67 8.61 7.32
C LEU A 186 21.61 9.11 8.40
N THR A 187 21.48 8.55 9.60
CA THR A 187 22.35 8.85 10.74
C THR A 187 23.11 7.60 11.15
N ILE A 188 24.44 7.70 11.24
CA ILE A 188 25.28 6.66 11.81
C ILE A 188 25.77 7.05 13.20
N ARG A 189 25.69 6.09 14.13
CA ARG A 189 26.10 6.25 15.52
C ARG A 189 27.17 5.24 15.90
N GLY A 190 28.31 5.77 16.37
CA GLY A 190 29.37 4.98 16.98
C GLY A 190 28.99 4.47 18.37
N ASN A 191 29.26 3.19 18.63
CA ASN A 191 29.12 2.62 19.96
C ASN A 191 30.41 2.84 20.75
N ASN A 192 30.43 3.86 21.62
CA ASN A 192 31.60 4.17 22.43
C ASN A 192 31.34 3.73 23.87
N ASN A 193 31.90 2.58 24.27
CA ASN A 193 31.76 2.06 25.64
C ASN A 193 32.66 2.80 26.65
N ASN A 194 33.53 3.70 26.19
CA ASN A 194 34.52 4.38 27.03
C ASN A 194 34.27 5.89 27.16
N GLY A 195 33.09 6.30 27.63
CA GLY A 195 32.84 7.63 28.24
C GLY A 195 33.13 8.90 27.40
N GLY A 196 33.68 8.80 26.19
CA GLY A 196 33.91 9.86 25.23
C GLY A 196 32.73 9.96 24.27
N GLY A 197 32.28 11.19 23.98
CA GLY A 197 31.06 11.46 23.23
C GLY A 197 30.86 10.54 22.02
N SER A 198 29.69 9.91 21.94
CA SER A 198 29.29 9.12 20.77
C SER A 198 29.27 10.05 19.57
N VAL A 199 30.21 9.84 18.63
CA VAL A 199 30.23 10.58 17.37
C VAL A 199 29.00 10.14 16.57
N VAL A 200 28.17 11.11 16.21
CA VAL A 200 26.97 10.93 15.41
C VAL A 200 27.20 11.67 14.10
N VAL A 201 27.10 10.96 12.99
CA VAL A 201 27.25 11.54 11.66
C VAL A 201 25.94 11.38 10.92
N THR A 202 25.44 12.47 10.36
CA THR A 202 24.21 12.48 9.55
C THR A 202 24.56 12.96 8.15
N ARG A 203 24.06 12.24 7.14
CA ARG A 203 24.30 12.58 5.73
C ARG A 203 23.06 12.28 4.90
N THR A 204 22.76 13.19 3.98
CA THR A 204 21.82 12.96 2.89
C THR A 204 22.52 12.30 1.72
N MET A 205 21.95 11.20 1.20
CA MET A 205 22.54 10.33 0.18
C MET A 205 21.55 10.05 -0.95
N LEU A 206 22.02 9.85 -2.18
CA LEU A 206 21.19 9.36 -3.28
C LEU A 206 20.77 7.90 -3.06
N ARG A 207 19.47 7.68 -2.93
CA ARG A 207 18.86 6.43 -2.47
C ARG A 207 19.21 5.20 -3.30
N THR A 208 19.40 5.36 -4.61
CA THR A 208 19.64 4.26 -5.56
C THR A 208 21.03 4.27 -6.18
N GLN A 209 21.89 5.24 -5.84
CA GLN A 209 23.19 5.43 -6.48
C GLN A 209 24.36 5.41 -5.49
N GLU A 210 24.16 5.96 -4.29
CA GLU A 210 25.20 5.97 -3.25
C GLU A 210 25.12 4.72 -2.39
N ARG A 211 26.29 4.18 -2.05
CA ARG A 211 26.41 2.98 -1.24
C ARG A 211 26.48 3.35 0.23
N LEU A 212 26.00 2.48 1.12
CA LEU A 212 26.12 2.71 2.56
C LEU A 212 27.59 2.90 2.99
N GLN A 213 28.56 2.31 2.28
CA GLN A 213 29.99 2.53 2.43
C GLN A 213 30.38 4.03 2.44
N ASP A 214 29.77 4.86 1.60
CA ASP A 214 30.12 6.30 1.50
C ASP A 214 29.82 7.05 2.81
N LEU A 215 28.81 6.61 3.56
CA LEU A 215 28.50 7.13 4.89
C LEU A 215 29.44 6.58 5.97
N ILE A 216 29.88 5.33 5.84
CA ILE A 216 30.86 4.71 6.73
C ILE A 216 32.22 5.42 6.60
N ASP A 217 32.67 5.66 5.37
CA ASP A 217 33.93 6.34 5.09
C ASP A 217 33.91 7.77 5.64
N LEU A 218 32.79 8.47 5.49
CA LEU A 218 32.58 9.80 6.08
C LEU A 218 32.63 9.75 7.61
N TYR A 219 32.05 8.73 8.24
CA TYR A 219 32.11 8.54 9.68
C TYR A 219 33.55 8.34 10.16
N PHE A 220 34.32 7.43 9.53
CA PHE A 220 35.71 7.20 9.92
C PHE A 220 36.64 8.37 9.59
N ALA A 221 36.31 9.23 8.63
CA ALA A 221 37.03 10.48 8.40
C ALA A 221 36.84 11.49 9.56
N MET A 222 35.72 11.42 10.27
CA MET A 222 35.40 12.32 11.40
C MET A 222 35.80 11.76 12.77
N VAL A 223 35.96 10.45 12.90
CA VAL A 223 36.45 9.80 14.13
C VAL A 223 37.97 9.71 14.10
N SER A 224 38.65 10.38 15.03
CA SER A 224 40.11 10.27 15.18
C SER A 224 40.49 8.82 15.55
N THR A 225 41.13 8.12 14.62
CA THR A 225 41.47 6.70 14.73
C THR A 225 42.69 6.48 15.61
N ASP A 226 42.52 6.50 16.93
CA ASP A 226 43.43 5.77 17.83
C ASP A 226 42.90 4.35 18.15
N ASP A 227 41.63 4.08 17.88
CA ASP A 227 41.00 2.79 18.11
C ASP A 227 40.74 2.06 16.78
N GLU A 228 41.55 1.02 16.58
CA GLU A 228 41.26 -0.23 15.88
C GLU A 228 40.50 -0.17 14.55
N ARG A 229 41.19 -0.51 13.46
CA ARG A 229 40.60 -1.21 12.30
C ARG A 229 40.07 -2.59 12.74
N GLY A 230 39.10 -2.59 13.64
CA GLY A 230 38.29 -3.75 13.95
C GLY A 230 37.38 -4.05 12.77
N GLU A 231 37.04 -5.33 12.59
CA GLU A 231 35.94 -5.73 11.73
C GLU A 231 34.63 -5.31 12.43
N PHE A 232 33.90 -4.37 11.83
CA PHE A 232 32.64 -3.85 12.38
C PHE A 232 31.49 -4.32 11.50
N ASP A 233 30.43 -4.79 12.15
CA ASP A 233 29.15 -5.02 11.49
C ASP A 233 28.35 -3.72 11.54
N VAL A 234 27.84 -3.30 10.39
CA VAL A 234 26.87 -2.22 10.32
C VAL A 234 25.49 -2.85 10.47
N THR A 235 24.70 -2.32 11.41
CA THR A 235 23.32 -2.78 11.62
C THR A 235 22.33 -1.64 11.43
N CYS A 236 21.20 -1.94 10.80
CA CYS A 236 20.05 -1.05 10.68
C CYS A 236 18.83 -1.80 11.22
N CYS A 237 18.07 -1.18 12.13
CA CYS A 237 16.92 -1.83 12.81
C CYS A 237 17.25 -3.22 13.40
N GLY A 238 18.48 -3.39 13.92
CA GLY A 238 18.94 -4.66 14.51
C GLY A 238 19.32 -5.76 13.50
N ARG A 239 19.29 -5.48 12.20
CA ARG A 239 19.73 -6.42 11.14
C ARG A 239 21.07 -5.97 10.57
N LYS A 240 21.98 -6.93 10.34
CA LYS A 240 23.25 -6.68 9.64
C LYS A 240 22.97 -6.27 8.19
N VAL A 241 23.56 -5.16 7.76
CA VAL A 241 23.45 -4.65 6.40
C VAL A 241 24.78 -4.82 5.65
N ASP A 242 24.67 -5.06 4.35
CA ASP A 242 25.79 -5.09 3.43
C ASP A 242 26.09 -3.64 3.00
N ILE A 243 27.31 -3.20 3.28
CA ILE A 243 27.75 -1.82 3.07
C ILE A 243 27.93 -1.48 1.58
N GLU A 244 28.06 -2.49 0.72
CA GLU A 244 28.19 -2.28 -0.73
C GLU A 244 26.85 -1.98 -1.42
N LYS A 245 25.74 -2.16 -0.71
CA LYS A 245 24.38 -1.90 -1.21
C LYS A 245 23.92 -0.48 -0.93
N THR A 246 22.84 -0.10 -1.59
CA THR A 246 22.23 1.23 -1.51
C THR A 246 21.13 1.26 -0.45
N PRO A 247 20.74 2.46 0.05
CA PRO A 247 19.60 2.58 0.95
C PRO A 247 18.28 2.03 0.39
N ALA A 248 18.09 2.09 -0.94
CA ALA A 248 16.91 1.55 -1.61
C ALA A 248 16.80 0.02 -1.46
N ASP A 249 17.93 -0.70 -1.51
CA ASP A 249 17.95 -2.17 -1.38
C ASP A 249 17.40 -2.66 -0.03
N TYR A 250 17.40 -1.78 0.97
CA TYR A 250 16.92 -2.04 2.33
C TYR A 250 15.63 -1.30 2.68
N GLY A 251 15.07 -0.52 1.75
CA GLY A 251 13.88 0.27 2.00
C GLY A 251 14.05 1.37 3.06
N MET A 252 15.27 1.87 3.30
CA MET A 252 15.57 2.82 4.40
C MET A 252 14.86 4.17 4.23
N GLU A 253 14.35 4.80 5.28
CA GLU A 253 13.65 6.09 5.24
C GLU A 253 14.44 7.22 5.92
N ASP A 254 13.97 8.46 5.77
CA ASP A 254 14.61 9.62 6.41
C ASP A 254 14.58 9.48 7.93
N GLY A 255 15.76 9.63 8.55
CA GLY A 255 15.94 9.48 9.99
C GLY A 255 16.30 8.07 10.46
N ASP A 256 16.39 7.10 9.54
CA ASP A 256 16.87 5.76 9.86
C ASP A 256 18.30 5.80 10.41
N GLN A 257 18.54 4.94 11.41
CA GLN A 257 19.79 4.93 12.17
C GLN A 257 20.60 3.66 11.91
N LEU A 258 21.83 3.86 11.46
CA LEU A 258 22.86 2.85 11.37
C LEU A 258 23.66 2.82 12.67
N ARG A 259 23.90 1.61 13.17
CA ARG A 259 24.75 1.39 14.35
C ARG A 259 25.94 0.55 13.97
N LEU A 260 27.11 1.02 14.40
CA LEU A 260 28.33 0.23 14.35
C LEU A 260 28.36 -0.70 15.56
N ALA A 261 28.31 -1.99 15.30
CA ALA A 261 28.56 -3.02 16.29
C ALA A 261 29.92 -3.66 16.00
N PRO A 262 30.69 -4.06 17.02
CA PRO A 262 31.79 -5.00 16.81
C PRO A 262 31.24 -6.23 16.09
N ALA A 263 31.94 -6.72 15.05
CA ALA A 263 31.43 -7.84 14.28
C ALA A 263 31.08 -9.02 15.22
N THR A 264 29.85 -9.52 15.09
CA THR A 264 29.32 -10.57 15.97
C THR A 264 30.08 -11.88 15.74
N GLU A 265 30.54 -12.07 14.50
CA GLU A 265 31.56 -13.04 14.14
C GLU A 265 32.94 -12.39 14.24
N ARG A 266 33.36 -12.07 15.47
CA ARG A 266 34.80 -11.95 15.73
C ARG A 266 35.43 -13.22 15.15
N SER A 267 36.30 -13.09 14.15
CA SER A 267 37.02 -14.22 13.54
C SER A 267 37.38 -15.25 14.62
N ARG A 268 37.13 -16.55 14.40
CA ARG A 268 37.49 -17.57 15.40
C ARG A 268 38.96 -17.46 15.84
N PHE A 269 39.78 -16.82 15.00
CA PHE A 269 41.17 -16.54 15.24
C PHE A 269 41.47 -15.05 15.43
N VAL A 270 42.45 -14.74 16.28
CA VAL A 270 43.03 -13.41 16.47
C VAL A 270 44.54 -13.50 16.27
N THR A 271 45.11 -12.46 15.67
CA THR A 271 46.56 -12.35 15.50
C THR A 271 47.14 -11.48 16.61
N ILE A 272 47.87 -12.11 17.53
CA ILE A 272 48.59 -11.43 18.62
C ILE A 272 50.01 -11.13 18.15
N ASN A 273 50.42 -9.88 18.30
CA ASN A 273 51.80 -9.47 18.08
C ASN A 273 52.56 -9.50 19.40
N LEU A 274 53.49 -10.44 19.54
CA LEU A 274 54.41 -10.48 20.66
C LEU A 274 55.64 -9.63 20.34
N VAL A 275 55.96 -8.70 21.24
CA VAL A 275 57.19 -7.90 21.16
C VAL A 275 58.08 -8.32 22.32
N THR A 276 59.29 -8.77 21.99
CA THR A 276 60.32 -9.12 22.98
C THR A 276 61.06 -7.87 23.46
N MET A 277 61.81 -7.97 24.56
CA MET A 277 62.64 -6.87 25.09
C MET A 277 63.71 -6.38 24.10
N VAL A 278 64.09 -7.23 23.13
CA VAL A 278 65.03 -6.88 22.05
C VAL A 278 64.33 -6.27 20.83
N GLY A 279 63.04 -5.93 20.93
CA GLY A 279 62.25 -5.29 19.88
C GLY A 279 61.81 -6.22 18.75
N VAL A 280 62.10 -7.52 18.84
CA VAL A 280 61.66 -8.50 17.83
C VAL A 280 60.15 -8.69 17.97
N LYS A 281 59.42 -8.37 16.89
CA LYS A 281 57.97 -8.54 16.77
C LYS A 281 57.66 -9.85 16.05
N ARG A 282 56.84 -10.71 16.66
CA ARG A 282 56.35 -11.96 16.07
C ARG A 282 54.83 -11.98 16.12
N ALA A 283 54.20 -12.38 15.01
CA ALA A 283 52.75 -12.51 14.92
C ALA A 283 52.35 -13.96 15.12
N TYR A 284 51.35 -14.21 15.97
CA TYR A 284 50.79 -15.52 16.25
C TYR A 284 49.29 -15.48 16.06
N THR A 285 48.77 -16.40 15.26
CA THR A 285 47.32 -16.55 15.05
C THR A 285 46.81 -17.65 15.99
N LEU A 286 45.90 -17.29 16.90
CA LEU A 286 45.36 -18.16 17.95
C LEU A 286 43.84 -18.17 17.89
N ARG A 287 43.17 -19.22 18.37
CA ARG A 287 41.72 -19.11 18.55
C ARG A 287 41.42 -18.21 19.74
N ARG A 288 40.34 -17.45 19.65
CA ARG A 288 39.90 -16.56 20.73
C ARG A 288 39.54 -17.29 22.03
N THR A 289 39.20 -18.58 21.94
CA THR A 289 38.92 -19.44 23.10
C THR A 289 40.13 -20.18 23.64
N ASP A 290 41.28 -20.12 22.95
CA ASP A 290 42.47 -20.85 23.39
C ASP A 290 43.11 -20.11 24.58
N GLU A 291 43.50 -20.85 25.61
CA GLU A 291 44.30 -20.32 26.70
C GLU A 291 45.66 -19.84 26.18
N LEU A 292 46.10 -18.67 26.66
CA LEU A 292 47.39 -18.08 26.28
C LEU A 292 48.60 -18.89 26.78
N GLN A 293 48.41 -19.87 27.66
CA GLN A 293 49.48 -20.71 28.21
C GLN A 293 50.31 -21.38 27.11
N GLY A 294 49.68 -21.94 26.07
CA GLY A 294 50.40 -22.57 24.97
C GLY A 294 51.25 -21.59 24.17
N LEU A 295 50.80 -20.34 24.01
CA LEU A 295 51.60 -19.26 23.41
C LEU A 295 52.78 -18.91 24.32
N MET A 296 52.55 -18.78 25.63
CA MET A 296 53.60 -18.45 26.60
C MET A 296 54.70 -19.52 26.63
N ASP A 297 54.33 -20.79 26.64
CA ASP A 297 55.26 -21.92 26.62
C ASP A 297 56.06 -21.95 25.30
N LEU A 298 55.37 -21.70 24.18
CA LEU A 298 56.03 -21.60 22.87
C LEU A 298 57.04 -20.46 22.83
N CYS A 299 56.71 -19.30 23.40
CA CYS A 299 57.63 -18.17 23.53
C CYS A 299 58.83 -18.53 24.41
N LEU A 300 58.60 -19.16 25.57
CA LEU A 300 59.67 -19.58 26.48
C LEU A 300 60.60 -20.63 25.87
N SER A 301 60.07 -21.55 25.06
CA SER A 301 60.88 -22.59 24.40
C SER A 301 61.82 -22.07 23.30
N ARG A 302 61.53 -20.89 22.73
CA ARG A 302 62.26 -20.33 21.59
C ARG A 302 63.34 -19.32 21.99
N GLU A 303 63.34 -18.87 23.24
CA GLU A 303 64.29 -17.89 23.73
C GLU A 303 65.39 -18.57 24.56
N PRO A 304 66.65 -18.11 24.44
CA PRO A 304 67.76 -18.72 25.18
C PRO A 304 67.57 -18.54 26.68
N ALA A 305 67.71 -19.63 27.44
CA ALA A 305 67.52 -19.68 28.89
C ALA A 305 68.35 -18.64 29.69
N SER A 306 69.40 -18.07 29.09
CA SER A 306 70.23 -17.02 29.67
C SER A 306 69.54 -15.65 29.77
N MET A 307 68.49 -15.38 28.98
CA MET A 307 67.84 -14.06 28.95
C MET A 307 66.85 -13.81 30.10
N TYR A 308 66.37 -14.86 30.78
CA TYR A 308 65.25 -14.75 31.72
C TYR A 308 65.49 -15.50 33.03
N GLN A 309 66.63 -15.24 33.68
CA GLN A 309 67.03 -15.88 34.95
C GLN A 309 66.01 -15.69 36.09
N ASN A 310 65.15 -14.68 36.03
CA ASN A 310 64.11 -14.38 37.04
C ASN A 310 62.68 -14.67 36.54
N GLY A 311 62.54 -15.45 35.46
CA GLY A 311 61.27 -15.73 34.81
C GLY A 311 60.81 -14.63 33.85
N CYS A 312 59.87 -14.99 32.97
CA CYS A 312 59.24 -14.05 32.05
C CYS A 312 57.90 -13.57 32.59
N ILE A 313 57.60 -12.29 32.37
CA ILE A 313 56.26 -11.74 32.54
C ILE A 313 55.73 -11.28 31.18
N PHE A 314 54.52 -11.68 30.85
CA PHE A 314 53.83 -11.22 29.66
C PHE A 314 52.94 -10.03 30.03
N LEU A 315 53.04 -8.95 29.26
CA LEU A 315 52.29 -7.72 29.49
C LEU A 315 51.41 -7.40 28.29
N TYR A 316 50.13 -7.12 28.52
CA TYR A 316 49.22 -6.57 27.53
C TYR A 316 49.29 -5.03 27.59
N ASN A 317 49.49 -4.40 26.42
CA ASN A 317 49.73 -2.96 26.26
C ASN A 317 50.77 -2.37 27.24
N GLY A 318 51.74 -3.18 27.66
CA GLY A 318 52.81 -2.78 28.58
C GLY A 318 52.36 -2.46 30.02
N ARG A 319 51.10 -2.72 30.37
CA ARG A 319 50.51 -2.27 31.66
C ARG A 319 49.90 -3.40 32.48
N ARG A 320 49.23 -4.35 31.83
CA ARG A 320 48.53 -5.44 32.51
C ARG A 320 49.32 -6.74 32.38
N ARG A 321 49.59 -7.40 33.52
CA ARG A 321 50.16 -8.76 33.52
C ARG A 321 49.11 -9.74 33.00
N VAL A 322 49.51 -10.55 32.02
CA VAL A 322 48.69 -11.58 31.41
C VAL A 322 48.98 -12.92 32.08
N GLN A 323 47.94 -13.71 32.35
CA GLN A 323 48.08 -15.06 32.88
C GLN A 323 47.83 -16.10 31.78
N GLY A 324 48.42 -17.29 31.90
CA GLY A 324 48.28 -18.32 30.88
C GLY A 324 46.87 -18.88 30.74
N SER A 325 46.08 -18.88 31.81
CA SER A 325 44.66 -19.28 31.79
C SER A 325 43.73 -18.24 31.19
N GLU A 326 44.23 -17.05 30.85
CA GLU A 326 43.43 -16.03 30.17
C GLU A 326 43.33 -16.37 28.67
N THR A 327 42.22 -15.98 28.08
CA THR A 327 41.98 -16.05 26.65
C THR A 327 42.33 -14.71 25.97
N PRO A 328 42.51 -14.69 24.64
CA PRO A 328 42.65 -13.43 23.90
C PRO A 328 41.45 -12.47 23.97
N ASP A 329 40.27 -12.94 24.38
CA ASP A 329 39.09 -12.10 24.69
C ASP A 329 39.15 -11.47 26.09
#